data_AF-A0A814BT32-F1
#
_entry.id   AF-A0A814BT32-F1
#
_cell.length_a   1.000
_cell.length_b   1.000
_cell.length_c   1.000
_cell.angle_alpha   90.00
_cell.angle_beta   90.00
_cell.angle_gamma   90.00
#
_symmetry.space_group_name_H-M   'P 1'
#
loop_
_entity.id
_entity.type
_entity.pdbx_description
1 polymer ?
#
loop_
_entity_poly.entity_id
_entity_poly.type
_entity_poly.pdbx_seq_one_letter_code
_entity_poly.pdbx_strand_id
1 'polypeptide(L)'
;MKISNKKKKDTIFAPSSLHGISKWIKEYRDRFSIDINQLEKTSRDFLTLNKSTSNKQTKDKKQLNNEDDDDGWTVVSRSLKKTRQRMVPSTDKTLSRLRAKHKRSNQKKELVNFYKFQMTDKKIDQLEQLKMKFELDKQRITQMRQQRKFKPF
;
A
#
# COMPACT_ATOMS: atom_id res chain seq x y z
N MET A 1 21.42 56.02 -21.50
CA MET A 1 21.85 55.81 -20.10
C MET A 1 22.42 54.40 -19.98
N LYS A 2 23.73 54.25 -19.73
CA LYS A 2 24.41 52.93 -19.65
C LYS A 2 24.70 52.61 -18.19
N ILE A 3 24.15 51.51 -17.67
CA ILE A 3 24.46 51.02 -16.33
C ILE A 3 25.67 50.09 -16.46
N SER A 4 26.78 50.54 -15.87
CA SER A 4 28.06 49.84 -15.81
C SER A 4 28.03 48.73 -14.76
N ASN A 5 28.07 47.48 -15.20
CA ASN A 5 28.33 46.34 -14.31
C ASN A 5 29.84 46.24 -14.07
N LYS A 6 30.28 46.77 -12.93
CA LYS A 6 31.67 46.64 -12.43
C LYS A 6 32.02 45.15 -12.28
N LYS A 7 32.92 44.67 -13.15
CA LYS A 7 33.58 43.37 -13.00
C LYS A 7 34.32 43.35 -11.66
N LYS A 8 33.91 42.47 -10.74
CA LYS A 8 34.75 42.10 -9.60
C LYS A 8 35.98 41.42 -10.16
N LYS A 9 37.14 42.01 -9.90
CA LYS A 9 38.45 41.45 -10.24
C LYS A 9 38.76 40.40 -9.19
N ASP A 10 38.57 39.14 -9.53
CA ASP A 10 39.06 38.05 -8.71
C ASP A 10 40.57 37.96 -8.91
N THR A 11 41.26 38.24 -7.81
CA THR A 11 42.71 38.32 -7.67
C THR A 11 43.40 36.99 -7.97
N ILE A 12 44.55 37.14 -8.63
CA ILE A 12 45.55 36.13 -8.96
C ILE A 12 46.11 35.52 -7.66
N PHE A 13 45.79 34.27 -7.36
CA PHE A 13 46.58 33.44 -6.42
C PHE A 13 46.56 31.99 -6.93
N ALA A 14 47.73 31.48 -7.30
CA ALA A 14 47.89 30.08 -7.72
C ALA A 14 47.62 29.12 -6.52
N PRO A 15 47.06 27.92 -6.76
CA PRO A 15 46.37 27.15 -5.73
C PRO A 15 47.33 26.20 -5.01
N SER A 16 47.72 26.49 -3.77
CA SER A 16 48.62 25.60 -3.02
C SER A 16 48.00 24.87 -1.83
N SER A 17 46.72 25.06 -1.53
CA SER A 17 46.00 24.14 -0.63
C SER A 17 44.48 24.33 -0.75
N LEU A 18 43.78 23.24 -1.10
CA LEU A 18 42.34 23.21 -1.00
C LEU A 18 41.99 23.22 0.50
N HIS A 19 41.21 24.20 0.93
CA HIS A 19 40.71 24.32 2.29
C HIS A 19 39.18 24.45 2.31
N GLY A 20 38.58 24.20 3.47
CA GLY A 20 37.13 24.35 3.68
C GLY A 20 36.28 23.48 2.75
N ILE A 21 35.22 24.06 2.21
CA ILE A 21 34.23 23.36 1.35
C ILE A 21 34.88 22.80 0.08
N SER A 22 35.86 23.50 -0.51
CA SER A 22 36.57 23.05 -1.71
C SER A 22 37.32 21.74 -1.46
N LYS A 23 38.02 21.63 -0.31
CA LYS A 23 38.67 20.40 0.15
C LYS A 23 37.65 19.29 0.33
N TRP A 24 36.55 19.58 1.01
CA TRP A 24 35.53 18.59 1.32
C TRP A 24 34.84 18.04 0.06
N ILE A 25 34.55 18.89 -0.93
CA ILE A 25 33.99 18.45 -2.22
C ILE A 25 34.96 17.53 -2.95
N LYS A 26 36.27 17.85 -2.97
CA LYS A 26 37.28 17.01 -3.60
C LYS A 26 37.41 15.67 -2.89
N GLU A 27 37.59 15.67 -1.56
CA GLU A 27 37.65 14.45 -0.77
C GLU A 27 36.39 13.61 -0.90
N TYR A 28 35.21 14.22 -0.98
CA TYR A 28 33.96 13.50 -1.19
C TYR A 28 33.93 12.84 -2.56
N ARG A 29 34.32 13.55 -3.62
CA ARG A 29 34.43 13.00 -4.97
C ARG A 29 35.47 11.88 -5.05
N ASP A 30 36.61 12.03 -4.40
CA ASP A 30 37.69 11.03 -4.39
C ASP A 30 37.30 9.81 -3.53
N ARG A 31 36.60 9.99 -2.40
CA ARG A 31 36.09 8.89 -1.57
C ARG A 31 34.99 8.08 -2.28
N PHE A 32 34.15 8.75 -3.06
CA PHE A 32 33.03 8.15 -3.77
C PHE A 32 33.26 8.13 -5.29
N SER A 33 34.52 8.11 -5.75
CA SER A 33 34.83 7.96 -7.17
C SER A 33 34.51 6.53 -7.60
N ILE A 34 33.23 6.28 -7.85
CA ILE A 34 32.74 5.00 -8.31
C ILE A 34 33.05 4.93 -9.80
N ASP A 35 33.85 3.95 -10.20
CA ASP A 35 33.97 3.60 -11.62
C ASP A 35 32.64 3.01 -12.08
N ILE A 36 31.89 3.82 -12.83
CA ILE A 36 30.56 3.48 -13.33
C ILE A 36 30.62 2.19 -14.15
N ASN A 37 31.69 1.98 -14.92
CA ASN A 37 31.83 0.79 -15.77
C ASN A 37 31.99 -0.48 -14.94
N GLN A 38 32.78 -0.42 -13.87
CA GLN A 38 32.92 -1.55 -12.92
C GLN A 38 31.62 -1.84 -12.19
N LEU A 39 30.90 -0.81 -11.76
CA LEU A 39 29.61 -0.98 -11.09
C LEU A 39 28.59 -1.64 -12.03
N GLU A 40 28.50 -1.17 -13.27
CA GLU A 40 27.58 -1.78 -14.23
C GLU A 40 27.96 -3.23 -14.54
N LYS A 41 29.26 -3.52 -14.68
CA LYS A 41 29.74 -4.89 -14.92
C LYS A 41 29.38 -5.82 -13.77
N THR A 42 29.69 -5.43 -12.54
CA THR A 42 29.36 -6.23 -11.33
C THR A 42 27.85 -6.41 -11.18
N SER A 43 27.04 -5.37 -11.45
CA SER A 43 25.59 -5.49 -11.44
C SER A 43 25.07 -6.46 -12.51
N ARG A 44 25.61 -6.41 -13.73
CA ARG A 44 25.23 -7.33 -14.82
C ARG A 44 25.61 -8.76 -14.48
N ASP A 45 26.82 -8.99 -13.98
CA ASP A 45 27.31 -10.31 -13.56
C ASP A 45 26.46 -10.89 -12.42
N PHE A 46 26.07 -10.06 -11.46
CA PHE A 46 25.15 -10.49 -10.40
C PHE A 46 23.77 -10.88 -10.96
N LEU A 47 23.21 -10.09 -11.88
CA LEU A 47 21.92 -10.38 -12.49
C LEU A 47 21.95 -11.66 -13.33
N THR A 48 23.01 -11.91 -14.09
CA THR A 48 23.17 -13.14 -14.90
C THR A 48 23.30 -14.36 -13.99
N LEU A 49 24.10 -14.28 -12.92
CA LEU A 49 24.25 -15.34 -11.94
C LEU A 49 22.90 -15.69 -11.29
N ASN A 50 22.17 -14.69 -10.77
CA ASN A 50 20.88 -14.92 -10.12
C ASN A 50 19.81 -15.48 -11.07
N LYS A 51 19.80 -15.05 -12.33
CA LYS A 51 18.91 -15.62 -13.35
C LYS A 51 19.24 -17.09 -13.58
N SER A 52 20.52 -17.44 -13.66
CA SER A 52 20.97 -18.82 -13.87
C SER A 52 20.61 -19.74 -12.70
N THR A 53 20.82 -19.30 -11.45
CA THR A 53 20.50 -20.06 -10.24
C THR A 53 18.99 -20.23 -10.09
N SER A 54 18.21 -19.17 -10.31
CA SER A 54 16.75 -19.23 -10.28
C SER A 54 16.21 -20.21 -11.31
N ASN A 55 16.74 -20.17 -12.53
CA ASN A 55 16.33 -21.09 -13.60
C ASN A 55 16.66 -22.55 -13.26
N LYS A 56 17.86 -22.84 -12.73
CA LYS A 56 18.23 -24.18 -12.25
C LYS A 56 17.24 -24.69 -11.20
N GLN A 57 17.02 -23.91 -10.13
CA GLN A 57 16.05 -24.26 -9.08
C GLN A 57 14.63 -24.50 -9.63
N THR A 58 14.20 -23.74 -10.65
CA THR A 58 12.88 -23.99 -11.27
C THR A 58 12.83 -25.27 -12.11
N LYS A 59 13.96 -25.68 -12.72
CA LYS A 59 14.06 -26.93 -13.47
C LYS A 59 14.10 -28.12 -12.53
N ASP A 60 14.92 -28.08 -11.49
CA ASP A 60 15.03 -29.14 -10.48
C ASP A 60 13.68 -29.37 -9.81
N LYS A 61 12.98 -28.29 -9.43
CA LYS A 61 11.61 -28.40 -8.89
C LYS A 61 10.63 -28.99 -9.90
N LYS A 62 10.77 -28.76 -11.20
CA LYS A 62 9.88 -29.37 -12.20
C LYS A 62 10.17 -30.85 -12.39
N GLN A 63 11.45 -31.25 -12.35
CA GLN A 63 11.87 -32.65 -12.44
C GLN A 63 11.33 -33.44 -11.24
N LEU A 64 11.53 -32.93 -10.03
CA LEU A 64 10.99 -33.50 -8.78
C LEU A 64 9.44 -33.56 -8.73
N ASN A 65 8.73 -32.83 -9.58
CA ASN A 65 7.26 -32.90 -9.65
C ASN A 65 6.76 -33.86 -10.73
N ASN A 66 7.64 -34.28 -11.64
CA ASN A 66 7.31 -35.18 -12.75
C ASN A 66 7.79 -36.62 -12.48
N GLU A 67 8.66 -36.80 -11.49
CA GLU A 67 9.02 -38.11 -10.95
C GLU A 67 7.87 -38.56 -10.05
N ASP A 68 6.98 -39.40 -10.58
CA ASP A 68 5.99 -40.12 -9.79
C ASP A 68 6.76 -41.15 -8.95
N ASP A 69 6.70 -41.02 -7.63
CA ASP A 69 7.29 -41.98 -6.70
C ASP A 69 6.64 -43.36 -6.90
N ASP A 70 7.45 -44.43 -6.95
CA ASP A 70 6.99 -45.84 -7.07
C ASP A 70 6.03 -46.27 -5.93
N ASP A 71 5.92 -45.47 -4.86
CA ASP A 71 5.07 -45.68 -3.67
C ASP A 71 3.63 -45.14 -3.80
N GLY A 72 3.19 -44.69 -4.99
CA GLY A 72 1.77 -44.43 -5.29
C GLY A 72 1.17 -43.17 -4.65
N TRP A 73 2.00 -42.27 -4.10
CA TRP A 73 1.58 -40.96 -3.61
C TRP A 73 2.29 -39.83 -4.36
N THR A 74 1.54 -38.92 -4.98
CA THR A 74 2.09 -37.79 -5.71
C THR A 74 2.17 -36.52 -4.84
N VAL A 75 3.30 -35.82 -4.86
CA VAL A 75 3.47 -34.53 -4.18
C VAL A 75 2.67 -33.43 -4.89
N VAL A 76 1.61 -32.92 -4.25
CA VAL A 76 0.83 -31.79 -4.78
C VAL A 76 1.60 -30.48 -4.62
N SER A 77 2.36 -30.09 -5.64
CA SER A 77 2.96 -28.76 -5.66
C SER A 77 1.96 -27.68 -6.11
N ARG A 78 2.03 -26.52 -5.46
CA ARG A 78 1.32 -25.32 -5.94
C ARG A 78 2.06 -24.83 -7.18
N SER A 79 1.38 -24.85 -8.33
CA SER A 79 1.91 -24.28 -9.58
C SER A 79 2.60 -22.92 -9.35
N LEU A 80 3.85 -22.80 -9.80
CA LEU A 80 4.68 -21.60 -9.65
C LEU A 80 3.99 -20.35 -10.23
N LYS A 81 3.13 -20.52 -11.26
CA LYS A 81 2.30 -19.44 -11.81
C LYS A 81 1.40 -18.81 -10.74
N LYS A 82 0.86 -19.62 -9.82
CA LYS A 82 0.00 -19.19 -8.71
C LYS A 82 0.81 -18.50 -7.62
N THR A 83 2.08 -18.85 -7.42
CA THR A 83 2.99 -18.20 -6.47
C THR A 83 3.47 -16.84 -6.98
N ARG A 84 3.78 -16.69 -8.27
CA ARG A 84 4.08 -15.38 -8.88
C ARG A 84 2.88 -14.42 -8.86
N GLN A 85 1.66 -14.96 -8.86
CA GLN A 85 0.40 -14.22 -8.68
C GLN A 85 0.11 -13.85 -7.21
N ARG A 86 0.91 -14.32 -6.24
CA ARG A 86 0.82 -13.92 -4.82
C ARG A 86 1.53 -12.61 -4.51
N MET A 87 2.26 -12.03 -5.47
CA MET A 87 2.55 -10.61 -5.40
C MET A 87 1.20 -9.91 -5.48
N VAL A 88 0.70 -9.42 -4.34
CA VAL A 88 -0.53 -8.62 -4.28
C VAL A 88 -0.35 -7.52 -5.32
N PRO A 89 -1.20 -7.47 -6.37
CA PRO A 89 -1.00 -6.46 -7.39
C PRO A 89 -1.15 -5.11 -6.68
N SER A 90 -0.14 -4.24 -6.82
CA SER A 90 -0.03 -2.99 -6.08
C SER A 90 -1.07 -1.93 -6.46
N THR A 91 -2.05 -2.29 -7.29
CA THR A 91 -3.09 -1.38 -7.77
C THR A 91 -4.25 -1.33 -6.78
N ASP A 92 -4.83 -0.14 -6.57
CA ASP A 92 -5.96 0.03 -5.65
C ASP A 92 -7.18 -0.84 -6.02
N LYS A 93 -7.39 -1.08 -7.31
CA LYS A 93 -8.50 -1.92 -7.80
C LYS A 93 -8.37 -3.38 -7.35
N THR A 94 -7.17 -3.93 -7.34
CA THR A 94 -6.92 -5.31 -6.89
C THR A 94 -6.99 -5.43 -5.38
N LEU A 95 -6.48 -4.44 -4.65
CA LEU A 95 -6.63 -4.35 -3.19
C LEU A 95 -8.10 -4.26 -2.78
N SER A 96 -8.90 -3.43 -3.46
CA SER A 96 -10.33 -3.29 -3.21
C SER A 96 -11.09 -4.60 -3.45
N ARG A 97 -10.80 -5.30 -4.55
CA ARG A 97 -11.41 -6.62 -4.84
C ARG A 97 -11.03 -7.67 -3.79
N LEU A 98 -9.79 -7.69 -3.34
CA LEU A 98 -9.34 -8.59 -2.26
C LEU A 98 -10.06 -8.28 -0.96
N ARG A 99 -10.13 -7.00 -0.55
CA ARG A 99 -10.88 -6.56 0.64
C ARG A 99 -12.36 -6.95 0.56
N ALA A 100 -13.00 -6.75 -0.60
CA ALA A 100 -14.38 -7.13 -0.83
C ALA A 100 -14.59 -8.65 -0.71
N LYS A 101 -13.68 -9.46 -1.26
CA LYS A 101 -13.71 -10.92 -1.15
C LYS A 101 -13.55 -11.38 0.31
N HIS A 102 -12.62 -10.79 1.04
CA HIS A 102 -12.43 -11.06 2.48
C HIS A 102 -13.66 -10.66 3.30
N LYS A 103 -14.25 -9.48 3.04
CA LYS A 103 -15.50 -9.05 3.68
C LYS A 103 -16.63 -10.04 3.42
N ARG A 104 -16.80 -10.48 2.17
CA ARG A 104 -17.82 -11.49 1.80
C ARG A 104 -17.58 -12.84 2.48
N SER A 105 -16.33 -13.29 2.58
CA SER A 105 -16.03 -14.55 3.28
C SER A 105 -16.27 -14.46 4.78
N ASN A 106 -15.99 -13.31 5.39
CA ASN A 106 -16.24 -13.09 6.81
C ASN A 106 -17.75 -13.02 7.08
N GLN A 107 -18.51 -12.29 6.26
CA GLN A 107 -19.98 -12.26 6.34
C GLN A 107 -20.63 -13.64 6.21
N LYS A 108 -20.05 -14.55 5.41
CA LYS A 108 -20.54 -15.94 5.29
C LYS A 108 -20.22 -16.79 6.52
N LYS A 109 -19.17 -16.44 7.26
CA LYS A 109 -18.74 -17.15 8.49
C LYS A 109 -19.41 -16.58 9.74
N GLU A 110 -19.80 -15.32 9.70
CA GLU A 110 -20.55 -14.67 10.76
C GLU A 110 -21.95 -15.29 10.83
N LEU A 111 -22.24 -16.06 11.88
CA LEU A 111 -23.59 -16.50 12.17
C LEU A 111 -24.38 -15.27 12.66
N VAL A 112 -25.25 -14.76 11.80
CA VAL A 112 -26.11 -13.62 12.12
C VAL A 112 -27.08 -14.01 13.24
N ASN A 113 -27.11 -13.20 14.30
CA ASN A 113 -27.98 -13.40 15.47
C ASN A 113 -27.68 -14.69 16.26
N PHE A 114 -26.42 -15.14 16.26
CA PHE A 114 -26.01 -16.33 17.01
C PHE A 114 -26.23 -16.17 18.52
N TYR A 115 -25.97 -14.98 19.05
CA TYR A 115 -26.10 -14.70 20.48
C TYR A 115 -27.35 -13.88 20.77
N LYS A 116 -27.98 -14.16 21.92
CA LYS A 116 -29.15 -13.44 22.42
C LYS A 116 -28.90 -11.94 22.56
N PHE A 117 -27.70 -11.53 22.98
CA PHE A 117 -27.35 -10.11 23.14
C PHE A 117 -27.43 -9.33 21.82
N GLN A 118 -27.09 -9.95 20.68
CA GLN A 118 -27.19 -9.31 19.37
C GLN A 118 -28.63 -8.93 19.02
N MET A 119 -29.59 -9.72 19.49
CA MET A 119 -31.03 -9.46 19.30
C MET A 119 -31.55 -8.43 20.29
N THR A 120 -31.03 -8.40 21.53
CA THR A 120 -31.41 -7.38 22.50
C THR A 120 -30.88 -6.01 22.11
N ASP A 121 -29.63 -5.92 21.67
CA ASP A 121 -28.99 -4.66 21.27
C ASP A 121 -29.74 -4.05 20.07
N LYS A 122 -30.04 -4.85 19.04
CA LYS A 122 -30.85 -4.40 17.90
C LYS A 122 -32.22 -3.87 18.31
N LYS A 123 -32.88 -4.49 19.30
CA LYS A 123 -34.17 -4.02 19.80
C LYS A 123 -34.04 -2.71 20.58
N ILE A 124 -32.94 -2.55 21.33
CA ILE A 124 -32.63 -1.31 22.05
C ILE A 124 -32.40 -0.17 21.05
N ASP A 125 -31.61 -0.39 20.00
CA ASP A 125 -31.37 0.59 18.93
C ASP A 125 -32.67 1.00 18.23
N GLN A 126 -33.53 0.04 17.90
CA GLN A 126 -34.85 0.31 17.30
C GLN A 126 -35.75 1.13 18.24
N LEU A 127 -35.71 0.84 19.54
CA LEU A 127 -36.48 1.58 20.54
C LEU A 127 -35.97 3.02 20.68
N GLU A 128 -34.66 3.24 20.63
CA GLU A 128 -34.06 4.57 20.66
C GLU A 128 -34.43 5.39 19.42
N GLN A 129 -34.36 4.79 18.23
CA GLN A 129 -34.82 5.43 16.99
C GLN A 129 -36.29 5.83 17.05
N LEU A 130 -37.14 4.99 17.66
CA LEU A 130 -38.57 5.29 17.83
C LEU A 130 -38.79 6.46 18.80
N LYS A 131 -38.04 6.51 19.91
CA LYS A 131 -38.08 7.64 20.86
C LYS A 131 -37.67 8.94 20.19
N MET A 132 -36.56 8.94 19.44
CA MET A 132 -36.09 10.10 18.68
C MET A 132 -37.15 10.61 17.70
N LYS A 133 -37.75 9.71 16.92
CA LYS A 133 -38.82 10.06 15.97
C LYS A 133 -40.05 10.64 16.70
N PHE A 134 -40.44 10.05 17.82
CA PHE A 134 -41.58 10.50 18.60
C PHE A 134 -41.38 11.90 19.17
N GLU A 135 -40.17 12.21 19.65
CA GLU A 135 -39.83 13.56 20.13
C GLU A 135 -39.90 14.60 19.01
N LEU A 136 -39.37 14.28 17.83
CA LEU A 136 -39.48 15.16 16.65
C LEU A 136 -40.94 15.40 16.24
N ASP A 137 -41.76 14.34 16.19
CA ASP A 137 -43.17 14.47 15.85
C ASP A 137 -43.95 15.25 16.92
N LYS A 138 -43.61 15.08 18.20
CA LYS A 138 -44.17 15.88 19.30
C LYS A 138 -43.86 17.36 19.12
N GLN A 139 -42.61 17.70 18.80
CA GLN A 139 -42.19 19.08 18.51
C GLN A 139 -42.91 19.66 17.28
N ARG A 140 -43.10 18.84 16.23
CA ARG A 140 -43.85 19.26 15.04
C ARG A 140 -45.31 19.57 15.37
N ILE A 141 -45.97 18.70 16.13
CA ILE A 141 -47.38 18.89 16.52
C ILE A 141 -47.54 20.11 17.41
N THR A 142 -46.62 20.38 18.34
CA THR A 142 -46.70 21.59 19.18
C THR A 142 -46.57 22.86 18.34
N GLN A 143 -45.65 22.89 17.37
CA GLN A 143 -45.53 24.00 16.42
C GLN A 143 -46.82 24.18 15.60
N MET A 144 -47.40 23.09 15.07
CA MET A 144 -48.67 23.16 14.32
C MET A 144 -49.83 23.66 15.19
N ARG A 145 -49.90 23.22 16.46
CA ARG A 145 -50.91 23.70 17.41
C ARG A 145 -50.76 25.19 17.71
N GLN A 146 -49.53 25.68 17.88
CA GLN A 146 -49.25 27.10 18.07
C GLN A 146 -49.61 27.94 16.83
N GLN A 147 -49.35 27.42 15.63
CA GLN A 147 -49.69 28.09 14.37
C GLN A 147 -51.18 28.07 14.05
N ARG A 148 -51.93 27.10 14.60
CA ARG A 148 -53.36 26.95 14.32
C ARG A 148 -54.13 28.09 14.98
N LYS A 149 -54.68 28.98 14.16
CA LYS A 149 -55.62 30.02 14.59
C LYS A 149 -57.05 29.47 14.54
N PHE A 150 -57.73 29.44 15.67
CA PHE A 150 -59.12 29.00 15.77
C PHE A 150 -60.02 30.00 15.01
N LYS A 151 -60.80 29.49 14.06
CA LYS A 151 -61.82 30.25 13.32
C LYS A 151 -63.19 29.75 13.79
N PRO A 152 -63.89 30.49 14.67
CA PRO A 152 -65.12 30.02 15.33
C PRO A 152 -66.38 30.11 14.46
N PHE A 153 -66.31 30.78 13.31
CA PHE A 153 -67.41 31.01 12.39
C PHE A 153 -66.94 30.71 10.97
#